data_AF-A0A398A609-F1
#
_entry.id   AF-A0A398A609-F1
#
_cell.length_a   1.000
_cell.length_b   1.000
_cell.length_c   1.000
_cell.angle_alpha   90.00
_cell.angle_beta   90.00
_cell.angle_gamma   90.00
#
_symmetry.space_group_name_H-M   'P 1'
#
loop_
_entity.id
_entity.type
_entity.pdbx_description
1 polymer ?
#
loop_
_entity_poly.entity_id
_entity_poly.type
_entity_poly.pdbx_seq_one_letter_code
_entity_poly.pdbx_strand_id
1 'polypeptide(L)'
;GEDIWTGAVREVEEETGFKTKFVEVLACRERHQSFFKRKSSIFFLCELEASNFEIKKQDSEILDAKWMPIDEYVNQPFNQKKEMFWFMANICLKRSQEKENYAGFSTFLTKNSAGKESYLYCSVDHADLLNGKCDQASTSLFTTLFNKCFCFT
;
A
#
# COMPACT_ATOMS: atom_id res chain seq x y z
N GLY A 1 -4.92 -11.06 -15.33
CA GLY A 1 -4.08 -10.08 -14.63
C GLY A 1 -4.62 -9.97 -13.23
N GLU A 2 -3.76 -9.64 -12.26
CA GLU A 2 -4.14 -9.40 -10.87
C GLU A 2 -4.20 -7.88 -10.62
N ASP A 3 -5.15 -7.43 -9.82
CA ASP A 3 -5.23 -6.03 -9.39
C ASP A 3 -4.12 -5.71 -8.38
N ILE A 4 -3.61 -4.48 -8.41
CA ILE A 4 -2.54 -4.04 -7.49
C ILE A 4 -2.96 -4.23 -6.03
N TRP A 5 -4.18 -3.82 -5.67
CA TRP A 5 -4.68 -3.95 -4.31
C TRP A 5 -4.83 -5.41 -3.86
N THR A 6 -5.31 -6.28 -4.76
CA THR A 6 -5.47 -7.72 -4.49
C THR A 6 -4.13 -8.39 -4.28
N GLY A 7 -3.16 -8.11 -5.16
CA GLY A 7 -1.80 -8.64 -5.03
C GLY A 7 -1.14 -8.17 -3.74
N ALA A 8 -1.23 -6.88 -3.41
CA ALA A 8 -0.63 -6.36 -2.18
C ALA A 8 -1.19 -7.02 -0.91
N VAL A 9 -2.51 -7.28 -0.85
CA VAL A 9 -3.12 -7.99 0.28
C VAL A 9 -2.70 -9.46 0.32
N ARG A 10 -2.68 -10.14 -0.84
CA ARG A 10 -2.29 -11.55 -0.96
C ARG A 10 -0.85 -11.78 -0.51
N GLU A 11 0.10 -10.98 -1.00
CA GLU A 11 1.52 -11.13 -0.67
C GLU A 11 1.76 -11.03 0.85
N VAL A 12 1.11 -10.07 1.54
CA VAL A 12 1.22 -9.97 3.00
C VAL A 12 0.62 -11.18 3.71
N GLU A 13 -0.55 -11.66 3.27
CA GLU A 13 -1.17 -12.85 3.88
C GLU A 13 -0.32 -14.11 3.66
N GLU A 14 0.26 -14.31 2.47
CA GLU A 14 1.14 -15.44 2.15
C GLU A 14 2.41 -15.41 2.98
N GLU A 15 3.14 -14.28 3.02
CA GLU A 15 4.43 -14.22 3.70
C GLU A 15 4.30 -14.19 5.24
N THR A 16 3.21 -13.64 5.78
CA THR A 16 3.10 -13.28 7.20
C THR A 16 1.92 -13.89 7.94
N GLY A 17 0.95 -14.46 7.21
CA GLY A 17 -0.20 -15.19 7.76
C GLY A 17 -1.31 -14.33 8.36
N PHE A 18 -1.20 -13.00 8.41
CA PHE A 18 -2.28 -12.12 8.88
C PHE A 18 -2.97 -11.38 7.74
N LYS A 19 -4.26 -11.14 7.93
CA LYS A 19 -5.11 -10.47 6.95
C LYS A 19 -4.95 -8.96 7.02
N THR A 20 -4.96 -8.34 5.85
CA THR A 20 -4.95 -6.88 5.71
C THR A 20 -6.07 -6.40 4.81
N LYS A 21 -6.42 -5.13 4.93
CA LYS A 21 -7.31 -4.42 4.03
C LYS A 21 -6.51 -3.35 3.28
N PHE A 22 -6.72 -3.25 1.98
CA PHE A 22 -6.11 -2.19 1.20
C PHE A 22 -6.68 -0.82 1.57
N VAL A 23 -5.80 0.17 1.75
CA VAL A 23 -6.18 1.57 2.01
C VAL A 23 -5.98 2.40 0.75
N GLU A 24 -4.74 2.62 0.34
CA GLU A 24 -4.41 3.47 -0.81
C GLU A 24 -3.01 3.18 -1.37
N VAL A 25 -2.74 3.60 -2.60
CA VAL A 25 -1.38 3.68 -3.15
C VAL A 25 -0.75 5.01 -2.73
N LEU A 26 0.35 4.97 -1.98
CA LEU A 26 1.07 6.15 -1.52
C LEU A 26 2.02 6.71 -2.58
N ALA A 27 2.60 5.84 -3.40
CA ALA A 27 3.52 6.21 -4.46
C ALA A 27 3.63 5.12 -5.53
N CYS A 28 4.05 5.52 -6.72
CA CYS A 28 4.45 4.62 -7.78
C CYS A 28 5.84 5.01 -8.27
N ARG A 29 6.66 4.01 -8.58
CA ARG A 29 8.00 4.19 -9.13
C ARG A 29 8.14 3.35 -10.37
N GLU A 30 8.68 3.92 -11.43
CA GLU A 30 9.25 3.17 -12.54
C GLU A 30 10.78 3.17 -12.49
N ARG A 31 11.38 2.07 -12.95
CA ARG A 31 12.81 1.95 -13.18
C ARG A 31 13.05 1.25 -14.50
N HIS A 32 13.72 1.92 -15.42
CA HIS A 32 14.15 1.30 -16.67
C HIS A 32 15.41 0.46 -16.47
N GLN A 33 15.62 -0.50 -17.37
CA GLN A 33 16.83 -1.31 -17.46
C GLN A 33 17.09 -2.23 -16.25
N SER A 34 16.04 -2.77 -15.60
CA SER A 34 16.22 -3.63 -14.42
C SER A 34 16.74 -5.04 -14.75
N PHE A 35 16.36 -5.61 -15.90
CA PHE A 35 16.74 -6.97 -16.33
C PHE A 35 17.28 -6.95 -17.77
N PHE A 36 18.54 -7.36 -17.95
CA PHE A 36 19.27 -7.33 -19.24
C PHE A 36 19.18 -6.00 -20.02
N LYS A 37 18.96 -4.87 -19.34
CA LYS A 37 18.78 -3.53 -19.92
C LYS A 37 17.61 -3.38 -20.92
N ARG A 38 16.68 -4.34 -20.98
CA ARG A 38 15.55 -4.33 -21.93
C ARG A 38 14.18 -4.20 -21.29
N LYS A 39 14.10 -4.34 -19.96
CA LYS A 39 12.84 -4.32 -19.22
C LYS A 39 12.77 -3.13 -18.26
N SER A 40 11.58 -2.56 -18.17
CA SER A 40 11.20 -1.59 -17.14
C SER A 40 10.45 -2.32 -16.03
N SER A 41 10.65 -1.90 -14.80
CA SER A 41 9.90 -2.36 -13.64
C SER A 41 9.08 -1.20 -13.09
N ILE A 42 7.81 -1.46 -12.78
CA ILE A 42 6.95 -0.58 -12.00
C ILE A 42 6.81 -1.14 -10.58
N PHE A 43 6.74 -0.28 -9.58
CA PHE A 43 6.58 -0.64 -8.17
C PHE A 43 5.55 0.29 -7.56
N PHE A 44 4.61 -0.27 -6.79
CA PHE A 44 3.58 0.48 -6.08
C PHE A 44 3.84 0.34 -4.57
N LEU A 45 3.94 1.49 -3.90
CA LEU A 45 3.96 1.54 -2.44
C LEU A 45 2.52 1.66 -1.96
N CYS A 46 2.00 0.61 -1.33
CA CYS A 46 0.62 0.55 -0.85
C CYS A 46 0.57 0.66 0.68
N GLU A 47 -0.41 1.39 1.20
CA GLU A 47 -0.78 1.31 2.61
C GLU A 47 -1.84 0.22 2.78
N LEU A 48 -1.60 -0.64 3.77
CA LEU A 48 -2.50 -1.72 4.16
C LEU A 48 -2.81 -1.60 5.65
N GLU A 49 -4.04 -1.90 6.01
CA GLU A 49 -4.55 -1.91 7.37
C GLU A 49 -4.64 -3.34 7.88
N ALA A 50 -3.85 -3.68 8.89
CA ALA A 50 -3.84 -5.03 9.45
C ALA A 50 -5.09 -5.30 10.29
N SER A 51 -5.75 -6.44 10.04
CA SER A 51 -6.93 -6.88 10.81
C SER A 51 -6.54 -7.48 12.17
N ASN A 52 -5.31 -7.99 12.29
CA ASN A 52 -4.71 -8.46 13.54
C ASN A 52 -3.18 -8.26 13.47
N PHE A 53 -2.47 -8.58 14.56
CA PHE A 53 -1.03 -8.36 14.69
C PHE A 53 -0.23 -9.65 14.94
N GLU A 54 -0.86 -10.82 14.82
CA GLU A 54 -0.21 -12.12 15.01
C GLU A 54 0.53 -12.51 13.73
N ILE A 55 1.87 -12.63 13.80
CA ILE A 55 2.69 -12.99 12.65
C ILE A 55 2.88 -14.51 12.64
N LYS A 56 2.54 -15.14 11.52
CA LYS A 56 2.82 -16.54 11.19
C LYS A 56 3.61 -16.57 9.89
N LYS A 57 4.93 -16.39 10.01
CA LYS A 57 5.82 -16.28 8.86
C LYS A 57 5.81 -17.55 8.01
N GLN A 58 5.94 -17.39 6.70
CA GLN A 58 6.13 -18.50 5.79
C GLN A 58 7.64 -18.79 5.61
N ASP A 59 8.12 -19.87 6.22
CA ASP A 59 9.55 -20.25 6.23
C ASP A 59 10.17 -20.50 4.84
N SER A 60 9.36 -20.76 3.81
CA SER A 60 9.87 -21.03 2.46
C SER A 60 10.22 -19.78 1.67
N GLU A 61 9.73 -18.60 2.07
CA GLU A 61 9.87 -17.36 1.30
C GLU A 61 10.63 -16.28 2.09
N ILE A 62 10.33 -16.14 3.38
CA ILE A 62 10.94 -15.10 4.21
C ILE A 62 11.72 -15.67 5.39
N LEU A 63 12.85 -15.01 5.69
CA LEU A 63 13.71 -15.41 6.82
C LEU A 63 13.08 -14.98 8.15
N ASP A 64 12.61 -13.73 8.26
CA ASP A 64 12.00 -13.20 9.46
C ASP A 64 10.95 -12.11 9.17
N ALA A 65 10.05 -11.88 10.13
CA ALA A 65 9.03 -10.85 10.07
C ALA A 65 8.74 -10.30 11.47
N LYS A 66 8.81 -8.98 11.62
CA LYS A 66 8.48 -8.29 12.88
C LYS A 66 7.81 -6.95 12.64
N TRP A 67 6.99 -6.55 13.60
CA TRP A 67 6.53 -5.16 13.69
C TRP A 67 7.70 -4.26 14.09
N MET A 68 7.85 -3.14 13.40
CA MET A 68 8.95 -2.20 13.64
C MET A 68 8.40 -0.78 13.80
N PRO A 69 8.86 0.00 14.80
CA PRO A 69 8.56 1.42 14.88
C PRO A 69 8.97 2.14 13.59
N ILE A 70 8.14 3.05 13.08
CA ILE A 70 8.40 3.74 11.81
C ILE A 70 9.73 4.51 11.85
N ASP A 71 10.06 5.13 12.99
CA ASP A 71 11.33 5.84 13.16
C ASP A 71 12.53 4.88 13.08
N GLU A 72 12.43 3.65 13.60
CA GLU A 72 13.48 2.64 13.46
C GLU A 72 13.65 2.22 11.99
N TYR A 73 12.54 1.99 11.28
CA TYR A 73 12.56 1.63 9.86
C TYR A 73 13.21 2.73 9.01
N VAL A 74 12.81 3.99 9.18
CA VAL A 74 13.34 5.11 8.41
C VAL A 74 14.83 5.27 8.65
N ASN A 75 15.29 5.11 9.90
CA ASN A 75 16.69 5.29 10.27
C ASN A 75 17.60 4.10 9.96
N GLN A 76 17.10 3.03 9.34
CA GLN A 76 17.96 1.93 8.90
C GLN A 76 19.05 2.42 7.91
N PRO A 77 20.31 1.99 8.07
CA PRO A 77 21.41 2.44 7.20
C PRO A 77 21.15 2.23 5.70
N PHE A 78 20.38 1.21 5.34
CA PHE A 78 20.01 0.95 3.94
C PHE A 78 19.15 2.08 3.35
N ASN A 79 18.13 2.52 4.09
CA ASN A 79 17.24 3.61 3.70
C ASN A 79 17.99 4.95 3.63
N GLN A 80 18.97 5.17 4.51
CA GLN A 80 19.76 6.41 4.54
C GLN A 80 20.82 6.50 3.44
N LYS A 81 21.35 5.38 2.95
CA LYS A 81 22.44 5.37 1.95
C LYS A 81 21.99 5.57 0.52
N LYS A 82 20.71 5.38 0.22
CA LYS A 82 20.19 5.35 -1.16
C LYS A 82 19.02 6.30 -1.27
N GLU A 83 19.20 7.36 -2.05
CA GLU A 83 18.22 8.44 -2.24
C GLU A 83 16.79 7.92 -2.52
N MET A 84 16.63 6.96 -3.42
CA MET A 84 15.31 6.40 -3.75
C MET A 84 14.63 5.73 -2.55
N PHE A 85 15.37 4.94 -1.77
CA PHE A 85 14.82 4.30 -0.56
C PHE A 85 14.59 5.31 0.56
N TRP A 86 15.41 6.35 0.64
CA TRP A 86 15.20 7.48 1.54
C TRP A 86 13.86 8.18 1.25
N PHE A 87 13.56 8.48 -0.03
CA PHE A 87 12.27 9.06 -0.41
C PHE A 87 11.09 8.14 -0.06
N MET A 88 11.18 6.85 -0.37
CA MET A 88 10.12 5.88 -0.01
C MET A 88 9.89 5.81 1.50
N ALA A 89 10.98 5.76 2.29
CA ALA A 89 10.87 5.73 3.75
C ALA A 89 10.26 7.02 4.33
N ASN A 90 10.60 8.19 3.79
CA ASN A 90 10.00 9.46 4.21
C ASN A 90 8.51 9.58 3.84
N ILE A 91 8.09 8.99 2.72
CA ILE A 91 6.66 8.88 2.39
C ILE A 91 5.93 8.06 3.45
N CYS A 92 6.47 6.90 3.83
CA CYS A 92 5.90 6.09 4.91
C CYS A 92 5.86 6.85 6.25
N LEU A 93 6.93 7.59 6.57
CA LEU A 93 7.01 8.40 7.79
C LEU A 93 5.93 9.48 7.83
N LYS A 94 5.84 10.28 6.76
CA LYS A 94 4.87 11.36 6.66
C LYS A 94 3.45 10.83 6.70
N ARG A 95 3.16 9.73 5.99
CA ARG A 95 1.83 9.09 6.07
C ARG A 95 1.52 8.59 7.48
N SER A 96 2.50 8.02 8.19
CA SER A 96 2.31 7.55 9.57
C SER A 96 2.12 8.70 10.57
N GLN A 97 2.82 9.81 10.44
CA GLN A 97 2.77 10.91 11.40
C GLN A 97 1.66 11.92 11.10
N GLU A 98 1.35 12.12 9.82
CA GLU A 98 0.41 13.12 9.34
C GLU A 98 -0.63 12.47 8.41
N LYS A 99 -1.35 11.47 8.92
CA LYS A 99 -2.31 10.68 8.13
C LYS A 99 -3.31 11.55 7.36
N GLU A 100 -3.74 12.66 7.95
CA GLU A 100 -4.68 13.61 7.34
C GLU A 100 -4.05 14.52 6.26
N ASN A 101 -2.71 14.69 6.25
CA ASN A 101 -2.02 15.61 5.34
C ASN A 101 -1.29 14.92 4.17
N TYR A 102 -1.27 13.59 4.15
CA TYR A 102 -0.74 12.83 3.02
C TYR A 102 -1.88 12.08 2.35
N ALA A 103 -2.30 12.53 1.16
CA ALA A 103 -3.32 11.87 0.37
C ALA A 103 -2.69 11.05 -0.77
N GLY A 104 -2.82 9.73 -0.71
CA GLY A 104 -2.46 8.83 -1.80
C GLY A 104 -3.55 8.70 -2.86
N PHE A 105 -3.59 7.55 -3.50
CA PHE A 105 -4.56 7.18 -4.52
C PHE A 105 -5.43 6.02 -4.04
N SER A 106 -6.71 6.30 -3.78
CA SER A 106 -7.72 5.29 -3.42
C SER A 106 -8.26 4.57 -4.64
N THR A 107 -8.79 3.37 -4.43
CA THR A 107 -9.46 2.60 -5.48
C THR A 107 -10.93 3.01 -5.61
N PHE A 108 -11.40 3.12 -6.85
CA PHE A 108 -12.80 3.38 -7.17
C PHE A 108 -13.28 2.35 -8.19
N LEU A 109 -14.37 1.65 -7.86
CA LEU A 109 -14.95 0.64 -8.74
C LEU A 109 -15.75 1.32 -9.86
N THR A 110 -15.40 0.99 -11.10
CA THR A 110 -16.06 1.46 -12.31
C THR A 110 -16.51 0.29 -13.17
N LYS A 111 -17.36 0.57 -14.16
CA LYS A 111 -17.74 -0.40 -15.19
C LYS A 111 -17.24 0.09 -16.54
N ASN A 112 -16.61 -0.79 -17.31
CA ASN A 112 -16.25 -0.48 -18.69
C ASN A 112 -17.48 -0.55 -19.62
N SER A 113 -17.29 -0.24 -20.91
CA SER A 113 -18.37 -0.26 -21.91
C SER A 113 -19.05 -1.62 -22.08
N ALA A 114 -18.41 -2.70 -21.66
CA ALA A 114 -18.97 -4.06 -21.65
C ALA A 114 -19.62 -4.44 -20.30
N GLY A 115 -19.74 -3.50 -19.36
CA GLY A 115 -20.32 -3.72 -18.04
C GLY A 115 -19.42 -4.48 -17.07
N LYS A 116 -18.17 -4.77 -17.44
CA LYS A 116 -17.21 -5.46 -16.57
C LYS A 116 -16.59 -4.47 -15.59
N GLU A 117 -16.34 -4.95 -14.39
CA GLU A 117 -15.67 -4.21 -13.32
C GLU A 117 -14.25 -3.79 -13.70
N SER A 118 -13.86 -2.60 -13.25
CA SER A 118 -12.55 -1.99 -13.46
C SER A 118 -12.24 -1.05 -12.31
N TYR A 119 -11.03 -1.09 -11.78
CA TYR A 119 -10.61 -0.19 -10.70
C TYR A 119 -9.86 1.02 -11.24
N LEU A 120 -10.29 2.22 -10.84
CA LEU A 120 -9.57 3.47 -11.05
C LEU A 120 -8.82 3.83 -9.76
N TYR A 121 -7.55 4.22 -9.87
CA TYR A 121 -6.78 4.73 -8.74
C TYR A 121 -6.70 6.26 -8.88
N CYS A 122 -7.30 7.01 -7.97
CA CYS A 122 -7.32 8.47 -8.00
C CYS A 122 -7.12 9.07 -6.61
N SER A 123 -6.71 10.34 -6.57
CA SER A 123 -6.52 11.09 -5.31
C SER A 123 -7.70 10.91 -4.37
N VAL A 124 -7.43 10.66 -3.09
CA VAL A 124 -8.46 10.44 -2.04
C VAL A 124 -9.51 11.55 -2.05
N ASP A 125 -9.11 12.82 -2.13
CA ASP A 125 -10.04 13.97 -2.18
C ASP A 125 -11.05 13.87 -3.33
N HIS A 126 -10.60 13.37 -4.49
CA HIS A 126 -11.46 13.14 -5.64
C HIS A 126 -12.25 11.82 -5.52
N ALA A 127 -11.66 10.78 -4.95
CA ALA A 127 -12.32 9.51 -4.71
C ALA A 127 -13.52 9.69 -3.77
N ASP A 128 -13.37 10.46 -2.69
CA ASP A 128 -14.44 10.75 -1.73
C ASP A 128 -15.57 11.55 -2.37
N LEU A 129 -15.26 12.50 -3.26
CA LEU A 129 -16.27 13.20 -4.06
C LEU A 129 -17.05 12.25 -4.99
N LEU A 130 -16.38 11.26 -5.57
CA LEU A 130 -16.99 10.27 -6.46
C LEU A 130 -17.81 9.23 -5.68
N ASN A 131 -17.29 8.75 -4.55
CA ASN A 131 -18.00 7.87 -3.62
C ASN A 131 -19.21 8.59 -3.04
N GLY A 132 -19.11 9.85 -2.61
CA GLY A 132 -20.25 10.62 -2.12
C GLY A 132 -21.39 10.78 -3.14
N LYS A 133 -21.09 10.75 -4.44
CA LYS A 133 -22.13 10.69 -5.50
C LYS A 133 -22.72 9.29 -5.68
N CYS A 134 -21.97 8.23 -5.37
CA CYS A 134 -22.41 6.84 -5.44
C CYS A 134 -23.16 6.40 -4.16
N ASP A 135 -22.69 6.81 -2.99
CA ASP A 135 -23.21 6.54 -1.64
C ASP A 135 -24.44 7.38 -1.29
N GLN A 136 -24.74 8.43 -2.07
CA GLN A 136 -26.12 8.96 -2.12
C GLN A 136 -27.15 7.89 -2.56
N ALA A 137 -26.69 6.71 -3.01
CA ALA A 137 -27.51 5.51 -3.17
C ALA A 137 -27.33 4.43 -2.07
N SER A 138 -26.41 4.54 -1.10
CA SER A 138 -26.20 3.55 -0.02
C SER A 138 -25.27 4.07 1.10
N THR A 139 -25.69 4.02 2.38
CA THR A 139 -25.13 4.80 3.49
C THR A 139 -24.16 4.06 4.44
N SER A 140 -23.02 4.72 4.75
CA SER A 140 -22.20 4.83 6.00
C SER A 140 -21.64 3.62 6.79
N LEU A 141 -20.34 3.66 7.16
CA LEU A 141 -19.80 4.14 8.47
C LEU A 141 -18.27 3.97 8.61
N PHE A 142 -17.62 4.92 9.30
CA PHE A 142 -16.18 5.05 9.62
C PHE A 142 -15.70 4.09 10.72
N THR A 143 -14.40 3.74 10.74
CA THR A 143 -13.65 3.45 11.98
C THR A 143 -12.13 3.71 11.83
N THR A 144 -11.53 4.22 12.89
CA THR A 144 -10.13 4.65 13.09
C THR A 144 -9.15 3.49 13.31
N LEU A 145 -7.87 3.60 12.90
CA LEU A 145 -6.85 2.57 13.21
C LEU A 145 -5.40 3.09 13.29
N PHE A 146 -4.65 2.42 14.17
CA PHE A 146 -3.34 2.73 14.77
C PHE A 146 -2.13 2.63 13.82
N ASN A 147 -1.11 3.46 14.09
CA ASN A 147 0.18 3.51 13.39
C ASN A 147 1.13 2.36 13.74
N LYS A 148 1.34 1.41 12.81
CA LYS A 148 2.48 0.47 12.82
C LYS A 148 2.94 0.22 11.39
N CYS A 149 4.26 0.21 11.18
CA CYS A 149 4.86 -0.16 9.89
C CYS A 149 5.40 -1.60 9.96
N PHE A 150 5.36 -2.27 8.82
CA PHE A 150 5.77 -3.66 8.65
C PHE A 150 7.01 -3.73 7.75
N CYS A 151 8.02 -4.50 8.13
CA CYS A 151 9.29 -4.61 7.42
C CYS A 151 9.69 -6.09 7.28
N PHE A 152 10.03 -6.50 6.06
CA PHE A 152 10.67 -7.79 5.78
C PHE A 152 12.19 -7.64 5.97
N THR A 153 12.83 -8.67 6.53
CA THR A 153 14.30 -8.78 6.63
C THR A 153 14.77 -10.15 6.21
#